data_AF-A0A2M7FLU6-F1
#
_entry.id   AF-A0A2M7FLU6-F1
#
_cell.length_a   1.000
_cell.length_b   1.000
_cell.length_c   1.000
_cell.angle_alpha   90.00
_cell.angle_beta   90.00
_cell.angle_gamma   90.00
#
_symmetry.space_group_name_H-M   'P 1'
#
loop_
_entity.id
_entity.type
_entity.pdbx_description
1 polymer ?
#
loop_
_entity_poly.entity_id
_entity_poly.type
_entity_poly.pdbx_seq_one_letter_code
_entity_poly.pdbx_strand_id
1 'polypeptide(L)' 'MKFSAPWIFALLLAVSAPVWADVGREEAAVIAQKATSGRVLAVDQIQRDGRALWRVKLVTPQGEVRVVFIDVTNGRAR' A
#
# COMPACT_ATOMS: atom_id res chain seq x y z
N MET A 1 -28.95 -39.24 15.33
CA MET A 1 -27.50 -39.12 15.56
C MET A 1 -27.14 -37.65 15.37
N LYS A 2 -26.76 -36.96 16.46
CA LYS A 2 -26.58 -35.51 16.53
C LYS A 2 -25.20 -35.18 15.97
N PHE A 3 -25.13 -34.77 14.71
CA PHE A 3 -23.86 -34.45 14.04
C PHE A 3 -23.21 -33.25 14.73
N SER A 4 -21.99 -33.48 15.18
CA SER A 4 -21.12 -32.57 15.91
C SER A 4 -20.77 -31.34 15.07
N ALA A 5 -21.57 -30.28 15.24
CA ALA A 5 -21.36 -28.97 14.64
C ALA A 5 -20.05 -28.20 14.97
N PRO A 6 -19.26 -28.47 16.04
CA PRO A 6 -18.14 -27.56 16.37
C PRO A 6 -16.87 -27.78 15.52
N TRP A 7 -16.76 -28.90 14.79
CA TRP A 7 -15.53 -29.23 14.04
C TRP A 7 -15.42 -28.47 12.72
N ILE A 8 -16.55 -28.13 12.09
CA ILE A 8 -16.58 -27.35 10.86
C ILE A 8 -16.13 -25.90 11.12
N PHE A 9 -16.47 -25.35 12.29
CA PHE A 9 -16.12 -23.98 12.65
C PHE A 9 -14.61 -23.81 12.92
N ALA A 10 -13.97 -24.82 13.52
CA ALA A 10 -12.53 -24.81 13.77
C ALA A 10 -11.68 -24.83 12.49
N LEU A 11 -12.17 -25.46 11.42
CA LEU A 11 -11.45 -25.54 10.14
C LEU A 11 -11.47 -24.20 9.37
N LEU A 12 -12.54 -23.41 9.53
CA LEU A 12 -12.70 -22.12 8.83
C LEU A 12 -11.73 -21.03 9.32
N LEU A 13 -11.24 -21.12 10.56
CA LEU A 13 -10.30 -20.14 11.13
C LEU A 13 -8.84 -20.38 10.71
N ALA A 14 -8.51 -21.56 10.19
CA ALA A 14 -7.13 -21.91 9.81
C ALA A 14 -6.69 -21.34 8.45
N VAL A 15 -7.60 -20.76 7.66
CA VAL A 15 -7.33 -20.24 6.29
C VAL A 15 -7.04 -18.74 6.24
N SER A 16 -7.11 -18.02 7.37
CA SER A 16 -6.73 -16.59 7.41
C SER A 16 -5.20 -16.42 7.44
N ALA A 17 -4.52 -16.84 6.37
CA ALA A 17 -3.19 -16.33 6.11
C ALA A 17 -3.33 -14.83 5.76
N PRO A 18 -2.60 -13.92 6.44
CA PRO A 18 -2.59 -12.53 6.04
C PRO A 18 -1.91 -12.47 4.66
N VAL A 19 -2.72 -12.32 3.61
CA VAL A 19 -2.22 -11.78 2.34
C VAL A 19 -1.85 -10.34 2.65
N TRP A 20 -0.55 -10.08 2.81
CA TRP A 20 -0.05 -8.72 2.74
C TRP A 20 -0.33 -8.24 1.32
N ALA A 21 -1.44 -7.52 1.17
CA ALA A 21 -1.75 -6.86 -0.08
C ALA A 21 -0.65 -5.85 -0.37
N ASP A 22 -0.19 -5.82 -1.63
CA ASP A 22 0.69 -4.76 -2.10
C ASP A 22 0.07 -3.39 -1.78
N VAL A 23 0.95 -2.42 -1.52
CA VAL A 23 0.56 -1.04 -1.24
C VAL A 23 -0.25 -0.51 -2.42
N GLY A 24 -1.48 -0.09 -2.15
CA GLY A 24 -2.36 0.48 -3.15
C GLY A 24 -1.98 1.91 -3.52
N ARG A 25 -2.54 2.40 -4.63
CA ARG A 25 -2.38 3.79 -5.11
C ARG A 25 -2.68 4.83 -4.02
N GLU A 26 -3.81 4.70 -3.35
CA GLU A 26 -4.25 5.68 -2.34
C GLU A 26 -3.40 5.61 -1.07
N GLU A 27 -2.97 4.41 -0.69
CA GLU A 27 -2.06 4.23 0.43
C GLU A 27 -0.69 4.87 0.15
N ALA A 28 -0.17 4.71 -1.06
CA ALA A 28 1.03 5.41 -1.51
C ALA A 28 0.86 6.94 -1.46
N ALA A 29 -0.30 7.45 -1.87
CA ALA A 29 -0.62 8.88 -1.76
C ALA A 29 -0.57 9.36 -0.30
N VAL A 30 -1.11 8.59 0.64
CA VAL A 30 -1.09 8.91 2.08
C VAL A 30 0.34 8.85 2.65
N ILE A 31 1.12 7.81 2.31
CA ILE A 31 2.52 7.68 2.73
C ILE A 31 3.34 8.88 2.24
N ALA A 32 3.20 9.27 0.98
CA ALA A 32 3.92 10.41 0.42
C ALA A 32 3.51 11.75 1.07
N GLN A 33 2.22 11.93 1.35
CA GLN A 33 1.71 13.12 2.06
C GLN A 33 2.28 13.20 3.47
N LYS A 34 2.36 12.09 4.21
CA LYS A 34 2.98 12.04 5.54
C LYS A 34 4.47 12.41 5.51
N ALA A 35 5.18 12.05 4.44
CA ALA A 35 6.60 12.34 4.29
C ALA A 35 6.91 13.81 3.95
N THR A 36 6.00 14.51 3.25
CA THR A 36 6.31 15.83 2.63
C THR A 36 5.35 16.95 3.01
N SER A 37 4.18 16.65 3.57
CA SER A 37 3.09 17.61 3.87
C SER A 37 2.58 18.40 2.65
N GLY A 38 2.71 17.84 1.44
CA GLY A 38 2.24 18.45 0.18
C GLY A 38 0.90 17.90 -0.31
N ARG A 39 0.30 18.56 -1.31
CA ARG A 39 -0.90 18.06 -2.02
C ARG A 39 -0.48 17.15 -3.16
N VAL A 40 -1.07 15.96 -3.24
CA VAL A 40 -0.81 15.01 -4.33
C VAL A 40 -1.39 15.54 -5.64
N LEU A 41 -0.55 15.51 -6.69
CA LEU A 41 -0.91 15.88 -8.05
C LEU A 41 -1.12 14.64 -8.93
N ALA A 42 -0.30 13.60 -8.74
CA ALA A 42 -0.37 12.37 -9.51
C ALA A 42 0.25 11.20 -8.74
N VAL A 43 -0.25 10.00 -9.02
CA VAL A 43 0.29 8.73 -8.53
C VAL A 43 0.41 7.79 -9.73
N ASP A 44 1.64 7.46 -10.13
CA ASP A 44 1.90 6.56 -11.24
C ASP A 44 2.63 5.32 -10.74
N GLN A 45 2.28 4.13 -11.22
CA GLN A 45 3.12 2.96 -11.00
C GLN A 45 4.22 2.92 -12.06
N ILE A 46 5.45 2.67 -11.64
CA ILE A 46 6.61 2.54 -12.52
C ILE A 46 7.41 1.29 -12.16
N GLN A 47 8.15 0.76 -13.13
CA GLN A 47 9.16 -0.27 -12.90
C GLN A 47 10.54 0.38 -12.92
N ARG A 48 11.36 0.14 -11.87
CA ARG A 48 12.76 0.58 -11.80
C ARG A 48 13.59 -0.50 -11.10
N ASP A 49 14.70 -0.89 -11.73
CA ASP A 49 15.60 -1.93 -11.22
C ASP A 49 14.88 -3.25 -10.86
N GLY A 50 13.91 -3.65 -11.68
CA GLY A 50 13.10 -4.85 -11.45
C GLY A 50 12.07 -4.76 -10.32
N ARG A 51 11.90 -3.57 -9.72
CA ARG A 51 10.94 -3.32 -8.63
C ARG A 51 9.82 -2.41 -9.08
N ALA A 52 8.62 -2.71 -8.61
CA ALA A 52 7.46 -1.86 -8.76
C ALA A 52 7.47 -0.75 -7.69
N LEU A 53 7.38 0.49 -8.16
CA LEU A 53 7.34 1.67 -7.31
C LEU A 53 6.13 2.53 -7.68
N TRP A 54 5.50 3.14 -6.69
CA TRP A 54 4.65 4.30 -6.89
C TRP A 54 5.51 5.56 -6.97
N ARG A 55 5.38 6.29 -8.07
CA ARG A 55 5.92 7.65 -8.23
C ARG A 55 4.81 8.63 -7.87
N VAL A 56 4.90 9.20 -6.68
CA VAL A 56 3.94 10.20 -6.22
C VAL A 56 4.50 11.59 -6.48
N LYS A 57 3.79 12.40 -7.26
CA LYS A 57 4.10 13.82 -7.46
C LYS A 57 3.25 14.65 -6.52
N LEU A 58 3.87 15.56 -5.78
CA LEU A 58 3.20 16.45 -4.83
C LEU A 58 3.64 17.90 -5.04
N VAL A 59 2.76 18.84 -4.72
CA VAL A 59 3.10 20.26 -4.58
C VAL A 59 3.14 20.63 -3.11
N THR A 60 4.22 21.26 -2.65
CA THR A 60 4.36 21.75 -1.28
C THR A 60 3.57 23.06 -1.09
N PRO A 61 3.31 23.50 0.15
CA PRO A 61 2.72 24.81 0.41
C PRO A 61 3.52 25.99 -0.19
N GLN A 62 4.82 25.80 -0.41
CA GLN A 62 5.71 26.79 -1.02
C GLN A 62 5.64 26.78 -2.56
N GLY A 63 4.86 25.88 -3.16
CA GLY A 63 4.72 25.75 -4.62
C GLY A 63 5.78 24.86 -5.27
N GLU A 64 6.63 24.18 -4.49
CA GLU A 64 7.63 23.25 -5.04
C GLU A 64 6.98 21.93 -5.44
N VAL A 65 7.34 21.39 -6.60
CA VAL A 65 6.94 20.02 -6.99
C VAL A 65 7.99 19.04 -6.49
N ARG A 66 7.58 18.10 -5.65
CA ARG A 66 8.40 17.00 -5.13
C ARG A 66 7.91 15.67 -5.65
N VAL A 67 8.84 14.74 -5.84
CA VAL A 67 8.56 13.37 -6.27
C VAL A 67 9.04 12.43 -5.19
N VAL A 68 8.14 11.59 -4.68
CA VAL A 68 8.44 10.56 -3.68
C VAL A 68 8.24 9.20 -4.34
N PHE A 69 9.22 8.31 -4.20
CA PHE A 69 9.09 6.93 -4.67
C PHE A 69 8.71 6.03 -3.51
N ILE A 70 7.69 5.19 -3.69
CA ILE A 70 7.21 4.26 -2.66
C ILE A 70 7.26 2.85 -3.22
N ASP A 71 7.94 1.95 -2.52
CA ASP A 71 7.98 0.54 -2.88
C ASP A 71 6.59 -0.10 -2.75
N VAL A 72 6.12 -0.75 -3.83
CA VAL A 72 4.77 -1.36 -3.88
C VAL A 72 4.65 -2.52 -2.88
N THR A 73 5.73 -3.25 -2.61
CA THR A 73 5.68 -4.45 -1.77
C THR A 73 5.74 -4.14 -0.28
N ASN A 74 6.40 -3.05 0.11
CA ASN A 74 6.66 -2.77 1.53
C ASN A 74 6.35 -1.33 1.99
N GLY A 75 5.93 -0.45 1.08
CA GLY A 75 5.53 0.92 1.40
C GLY A 75 6.66 1.85 1.80
N ARG A 76 7.93 1.46 1.66
CA ARG A 76 9.06 2.34 2.01
C ARG A 76 9.17 3.48 1.02
N ALA A 77 9.16 4.70 1.55
CA ALA A 77 9.45 5.92 0.81
C ALA A 77 10.97 6.10 0.61
N ARG A 78 11.38 6.52 -0.58
CA ARG A 78 12.76 6.84 -0.95
C ARG A 78 12.85 8.14 -1.75
#